data_AF-A0A5C8MEY6-F1
#
_entry.id   AF-A0A5C8MEY6-F1
#
_cell.length_a   1.000
_cell.length_b   1.000
_cell.length_c   1.000
_cell.angle_alpha   90.00
_cell.angle_beta   90.00
_cell.angle_gamma   90.00
#
_symmetry.space_group_name_H-M   'P 1'
#
loop_
_entity.id
_entity.type
_entity.pdbx_description
1 polymer ?
#
loop_
_entity_poly.entity_id
_entity_poly.type
_entity_poly.pdbx_seq_one_letter_code
_entity_poly.pdbx_strand_id
1 'polypeptide(L)'
;IMNITMSVILGVTPDMVGDNPAFANILGIPTLQTGVFGGIIVGILAAYMYNKYFNIELPQYLGFFAGKRFVPIITAASAVLLGIVMTWVWPPIQHGLNAFSHNMIDANKTLAAFIFGVIERALIPFGLHHIFYAPFWFEFGEYVNKAGPVV
;
A
#
# COMPACT_ATOMS: atom_id res chain seq x y z
N ILE A 1 2.34 1.76 12.05
CA ILE A 1 3.36 2.83 12.23
C ILE A 1 3.47 3.69 10.99
N MET A 2 3.81 3.14 9.82
CA MET A 2 3.85 3.90 8.55
C MET A 2 2.62 4.79 8.34
N ASN A 3 1.40 4.23 8.48
CA ASN A 3 0.15 4.98 8.37
C ASN A 3 0.00 6.11 9.40
N ILE A 4 0.41 5.88 10.65
CA ILE A 4 0.38 6.92 11.69
C ILE A 4 1.35 8.04 11.33
N THR A 5 2.55 7.69 10.87
CA THR A 5 3.55 8.68 10.48
C THR A 5 3.05 9.52 9.30
N MET A 6 2.50 8.89 8.25
CA MET A 6 1.92 9.62 7.12
C MET A 6 0.75 10.50 7.55
N SER A 7 -0.16 9.98 8.38
CA SER A 7 -1.28 10.71 8.97
C SER A 7 -0.83 11.99 9.67
N VAL A 8 0.14 11.88 10.59
CA VAL A 8 0.63 13.00 11.38
C VAL A 8 1.35 14.04 10.52
N ILE A 9 2.18 13.61 9.57
CA ILE A 9 2.96 14.54 8.72
C ILE A 9 2.03 15.31 7.77
N LEU A 10 1.05 14.63 7.18
CA LEU A 10 0.10 15.24 6.26
C LEU A 10 -1.07 15.95 6.97
N GLY A 11 -1.17 15.81 8.30
CA GLY A 11 -2.28 16.36 9.07
C GLY A 11 -3.63 15.78 8.66
N VAL A 12 -3.68 14.51 8.28
CA VAL A 12 -4.91 13.87 7.79
C VAL A 12 -5.89 13.70 8.95
N THR A 13 -7.04 14.36 8.87
CA THR A 13 -8.11 14.25 9.84
C THR A 13 -9.21 13.28 9.37
N PRO A 14 -10.02 12.71 10.27
CA PRO A 14 -11.09 11.76 9.89
C PRO A 14 -12.12 12.33 8.92
N ASP A 15 -12.38 13.65 8.97
CA ASP A 15 -13.27 14.36 8.04
C ASP A 15 -12.73 14.44 6.61
N MET A 16 -11.42 14.38 6.42
CA MET A 16 -10.82 14.33 5.08
C MET A 16 -11.03 12.98 4.40
N VAL A 17 -11.32 11.93 5.17
CA VAL A 17 -11.58 10.57 4.67
C VAL A 17 -13.04 10.48 4.24
N GLY A 18 -13.27 10.29 2.93
CA GLY A 18 -14.60 10.19 2.33
C GLY A 18 -14.90 11.32 1.33
N ASP A 19 -14.34 12.51 1.56
CA ASP A 19 -14.42 13.62 0.59
C ASP A 19 -13.34 13.54 -0.49
N ASN A 20 -12.18 12.95 -0.16
CA ASN A 20 -11.04 12.83 -1.06
C ASN A 20 -10.56 11.37 -1.15
N PRO A 21 -10.57 10.74 -2.34
CA PRO A 21 -10.15 9.35 -2.53
C PRO A 21 -8.64 9.13 -2.30
N ALA A 22 -7.83 10.20 -2.19
CA ALA A 22 -6.42 10.09 -1.82
C ALA A 22 -6.22 9.67 -0.36
N PHE A 23 -7.25 9.71 0.49
CA PHE A 23 -7.17 9.34 1.90
C PHE A 23 -8.09 8.18 2.24
N ALA A 24 -7.59 7.28 3.09
CA ALA A 24 -8.30 6.11 3.57
C ALA A 24 -8.20 5.99 5.08
N ASN A 25 -9.17 5.32 5.69
CA ASN A 25 -9.09 4.90 7.07
C ASN A 25 -8.54 3.46 7.15
N ILE A 26 -7.31 3.30 7.63
CA ILE A 26 -6.65 2.00 7.74
C ILE A 26 -6.44 1.67 9.22
N LEU A 27 -7.13 0.64 9.72
CA LEU A 27 -7.09 0.22 11.13
C LEU A 27 -7.45 1.35 12.11
N GLY A 28 -8.38 2.23 11.73
CA GLY A 28 -8.80 3.39 12.54
C GLY A 28 -7.87 4.60 12.44
N ILE A 29 -6.89 4.58 11.53
CA ILE A 29 -5.96 5.68 11.30
C ILE A 29 -6.30 6.34 9.95
N PRO A 30 -6.72 7.62 9.92
CA PRO A 30 -6.88 8.36 8.68
C PRO A 30 -5.50 8.64 8.08
N THR A 31 -5.24 8.16 6.87
CA THR A 31 -3.90 8.19 6.25
C THR A 31 -4.01 8.30 4.73
N LEU A 32 -2.88 8.55 4.08
CA LEU A 32 -2.76 8.43 2.63
C LEU A 32 -3.14 7.01 2.16
N GLN A 33 -3.97 6.93 1.13
CA GLN A 33 -4.41 5.67 0.54
C GLN A 33 -3.29 5.07 -0.32
N THR A 34 -2.50 4.19 0.29
CA THR A 34 -1.40 3.48 -0.41
C THR A 34 -1.77 2.10 -0.91
N GLY A 35 -3.00 1.66 -0.59
CA GLY A 35 -3.56 0.39 -1.04
C GLY A 35 -2.68 -0.84 -0.78
N VAL A 36 -2.77 -1.83 -1.68
CA VAL A 36 -2.02 -3.09 -1.68
C VAL A 36 -0.52 -2.83 -1.76
N PHE A 37 -0.09 -1.80 -2.50
CA PHE A 37 1.32 -1.45 -2.65
C PHE A 37 1.96 -1.07 -1.31
N GLY A 38 1.28 -0.29 -0.47
CA GLY A 38 1.75 0.02 0.88
C GLY A 38 1.95 -1.23 1.73
N GLY A 39 1.03 -2.20 1.61
CA GLY A 39 1.16 -3.51 2.27
C GLY A 39 2.39 -4.29 1.81
N ILE A 40 2.62 -4.36 0.50
CA ILE A 40 3.80 -5.02 -0.09
C ILE A 40 5.09 -4.38 0.39
N ILE A 41 5.18 -3.04 0.37
CA ILE A 41 6.37 -2.30 0.79
C ILE A 41 6.68 -2.57 2.27
N VAL A 42 5.68 -2.52 3.15
CA VAL A 42 5.86 -2.82 4.57
C VAL A 42 6.22 -4.29 4.80
N GLY A 43 5.64 -5.21 4.03
CA GLY A 43 5.97 -6.63 4.08
C GLY A 43 7.43 -6.91 3.71
N ILE A 44 7.91 -6.28 2.64
CA ILE A 44 9.33 -6.35 2.22
C ILE A 44 10.24 -5.76 3.30
N LEU A 45 9.88 -4.61 3.89
CA LEU A 45 10.64 -4.00 4.97
C LEU A 45 10.76 -4.96 6.17
N ALA A 46 9.65 -5.56 6.60
CA ALA A 46 9.63 -6.50 7.72
C ALA A 46 10.48 -7.75 7.43
N ALA A 47 10.37 -8.32 6.23
CA ALA A 47 11.18 -9.46 5.81
C ALA A 47 12.68 -9.12 5.80
N TYR A 48 13.04 -7.95 5.28
CA TYR A 48 14.43 -7.48 5.24
C TYR A 48 15.00 -7.26 6.65
N MET A 49 14.22 -6.63 7.54
CA MET A 49 14.61 -6.43 8.95
C MET A 49 14.77 -7.76 9.69
N TYR A 50 13.89 -8.73 9.45
CA TYR A 50 14.01 -10.06 10.03
C TYR A 50 15.31 -10.75 9.58
N ASN A 51 15.55 -10.83 8.27
CA ASN A 51 16.74 -11.49 7.72
C ASN A 51 18.04 -10.86 8.23
N LYS A 52 18.06 -9.55 8.47
CA LYS A 52 19.24 -8.83 8.95
C LYS A 52 19.45 -8.97 10.46
N TYR A 53 18.39 -8.97 11.26
CA TYR A 53 18.50 -8.80 12.72
C TYR A 53 17.98 -9.96 13.57
N PHE A 54 17.51 -11.07 12.98
CA PHE A 54 16.96 -12.19 13.77
C PHE A 54 17.96 -12.82 14.74
N ASN A 55 19.27 -12.70 14.48
CA ASN A 55 20.35 -13.22 15.33
C ASN A 55 21.28 -12.10 15.84
N ILE A 56 20.77 -10.88 16.03
CA ILE A 56 21.57 -9.78 16.56
C ILE A 56 21.97 -10.03 18.02
N GLU A 57 23.23 -9.79 18.34
CA GLU A 57 23.75 -9.76 19.70
C GLU A 57 23.78 -8.32 20.20
N LEU A 58 23.28 -8.10 21.40
CA LEU A 58 23.26 -6.79 22.06
C LEU A 58 24.10 -6.85 23.35
N PRO A 59 24.64 -5.70 23.82
CA PRO A 59 25.32 -5.64 25.11
C PRO A 59 24.45 -6.19 26.25
N GLN A 60 25.08 -6.70 27.33
CA GLN A 60 24.38 -7.40 28.41
C GLN A 60 23.17 -6.64 28.99
N TYR A 61 23.26 -5.32 29.10
CA TYR A 61 22.17 -4.48 29.61
C TYR A 61 20.95 -4.38 28.67
N LEU A 62 21.10 -4.67 27.37
CA LEU A 62 20.02 -4.77 26.39
C LEU A 62 19.74 -6.22 25.96
N GLY A 63 20.35 -7.21 26.61
CA GLY A 63 20.26 -8.62 26.23
C GLY A 63 18.83 -9.17 26.16
N PHE A 64 17.88 -8.56 26.90
CA PHE A 64 16.46 -8.90 26.83
C PHE A 64 15.86 -8.75 25.41
N PHE A 65 16.33 -7.76 24.66
CA PHE A 65 15.86 -7.46 23.31
C PHE A 65 16.64 -8.17 22.21
N ALA A 66 17.69 -8.93 22.54
CA ALA A 66 18.54 -9.58 21.55
C ALA A 66 17.79 -10.64 20.71
N GLY A 67 18.36 -10.98 19.55
CA GLY A 67 17.80 -11.92 18.60
C GLY A 67 16.44 -11.49 18.03
N LYS A 68 15.50 -12.44 17.91
CA LYS A 68 14.21 -12.24 17.23
C LYS A 68 13.33 -11.15 17.87
N ARG A 69 13.52 -10.83 19.15
CA ARG A 69 12.77 -9.78 19.86
C ARG A 69 13.14 -8.37 19.40
N PHE A 70 14.34 -8.19 18.85
CA PHE A 70 14.78 -6.91 18.29
C PHE A 70 14.05 -6.59 16.99
N VAL A 71 13.66 -7.61 16.23
CA VAL A 71 13.12 -7.44 14.87
C VAL A 71 11.88 -6.54 14.84
N PRO A 72 10.84 -6.74 15.69
CA PRO A 72 9.70 -5.83 15.73
C PRO A 72 10.08 -4.38 16.08
N ILE A 73 11.07 -4.18 16.95
CA ILE A 73 11.51 -2.85 17.40
C ILE A 73 12.18 -2.08 16.25
N ILE A 74 13.14 -2.71 15.57
CA ILE A 74 13.83 -2.07 14.46
C ILE A 74 12.92 -1.91 13.23
N THR A 75 11.98 -2.84 13.02
CA THR A 75 10.95 -2.72 11.97
C THR A 75 10.04 -1.54 12.26
N ALA A 76 9.61 -1.36 13.51
CA ALA A 76 8.83 -0.20 13.94
C ALA A 76 9.57 1.12 13.71
N ALA A 77 10.83 1.22 14.12
CA ALA A 77 11.66 2.39 13.89
C ALA A 77 11.85 2.68 12.39
N SER A 78 12.12 1.65 11.60
CA SER A 78 12.30 1.78 10.14
C SER A 78 10.99 2.15 9.44
N ALA A 79 9.84 1.70 9.95
CA ALA A 79 8.54 2.06 9.42
C ALA A 79 8.19 3.55 9.64
N VAL A 80 8.80 4.22 10.63
CA VAL A 80 8.71 5.68 10.77
C VAL A 80 9.42 6.36 9.61
N LEU A 81 10.67 6.00 9.34
CA LEU A 81 11.43 6.53 8.20
C LEU A 81 10.72 6.25 6.88
N LEU A 82 10.19 5.04 6.70
CA LEU A 82 9.40 4.68 5.53
C LEU A 82 8.17 5.57 5.38
N GLY A 83 7.42 5.83 6.46
CA GLY A 83 6.26 6.71 6.43
C GLY A 83 6.61 8.14 6.00
N ILE A 84 7.73 8.69 6.49
CA ILE A 84 8.23 10.01 6.07
C ILE A 84 8.50 10.04 4.57
N VAL A 85 9.19 9.02 4.04
CA VAL A 85 9.50 8.92 2.61
C VAL A 85 8.23 8.79 1.77
N MET A 86 7.30 7.94 2.21
CA MET A 86 6.04 7.69 1.51
C MET A 86 5.19 8.94 1.37
N THR A 87 5.23 9.87 2.34
CA THR A 87 4.51 11.15 2.24
C THR A 87 4.86 11.96 0.99
N TRP A 88 6.08 11.86 0.47
CA TRP A 88 6.50 12.59 -0.73
C TRP A 88 6.55 11.71 -1.98
N VAL A 89 6.88 10.43 -1.82
CA VAL A 89 7.04 9.49 -2.94
C VAL A 89 5.70 8.95 -3.42
N TRP A 90 4.73 8.76 -2.53
CA TRP A 90 3.46 8.15 -2.91
C TRP A 90 2.56 9.06 -3.76
N PRO A 91 2.36 10.37 -3.46
CA PRO A 91 1.49 11.22 -4.27
C PRO A 91 1.78 11.22 -5.78
N PRO A 92 3.03 11.33 -6.26
CA PRO A 92 3.30 11.24 -7.70
C PRO A 92 3.02 9.84 -8.27
N ILE A 93 3.25 8.77 -7.50
CA ILE A 93 2.90 7.40 -7.90
C ILE A 93 1.38 7.28 -8.04
N GLN A 94 0.61 7.74 -7.05
CA GLN A 94 -0.84 7.74 -7.07
C GLN A 94 -1.38 8.49 -8.29
N HIS A 95 -0.84 9.67 -8.59
CA HIS A 95 -1.23 10.43 -9.78
C HIS A 95 -0.94 9.66 -11.08
N GLY A 96 0.20 8.98 -11.16
CA GLY A 96 0.55 8.13 -12.31
C GLY A 96 -0.41 6.94 -12.47
N LEU A 97 -0.77 6.29 -11.36
CA LEU A 97 -1.75 5.20 -11.34
C LEU A 97 -3.13 5.69 -11.78
N ASN A 98 -3.60 6.81 -11.22
CA ASN A 98 -4.89 7.40 -11.60
C ASN A 98 -4.92 7.77 -13.09
N ALA A 99 -3.86 8.42 -13.60
CA ALA A 99 -3.75 8.75 -15.02
C ALA A 99 -3.78 7.49 -15.90
N PHE A 100 -3.08 6.43 -15.50
CA PHE A 100 -3.12 5.15 -16.22
C PHE A 100 -4.53 4.53 -16.21
N SER A 101 -5.20 4.51 -15.04
CA SER A 101 -6.56 4.01 -14.90
C SER A 101 -7.55 4.77 -15.78
N HIS A 102 -7.52 6.11 -15.75
CA HIS A 102 -8.41 6.92 -16.59
C HIS A 102 -8.16 6.68 -18.07
N ASN A 103 -6.90 6.68 -18.53
CA ASN A 103 -6.59 6.41 -19.94
C ASN A 103 -7.09 5.04 -20.39
N MET A 104 -6.98 4.01 -19.54
CA MET A 104 -7.45 2.67 -19.88
C MET A 104 -8.98 2.58 -19.98
N ILE A 105 -9.70 3.29 -19.09
CA ILE A 105 -11.17 3.29 -19.04
C ILE A 105 -11.77 4.19 -20.13
N ASP A 106 -11.17 5.34 -20.41
CA ASP A 106 -11.72 6.34 -21.31
C ASP A 106 -11.39 6.08 -22.78
N ALA A 107 -10.27 5.40 -23.09
CA ALA A 107 -9.87 5.13 -24.47
C ALA A 107 -10.79 4.12 -25.18
N ASN A 108 -10.99 2.92 -24.60
CA ASN A 108 -11.90 1.92 -25.15
C ASN A 108 -12.20 0.81 -24.11
N LYS A 109 -13.32 0.93 -23.40
CA LYS A 109 -13.74 -0.03 -22.36
C LYS A 109 -13.84 -1.47 -22.87
N THR A 110 -14.35 -1.66 -24.09
CA THR A 110 -14.52 -3.00 -24.67
C THR A 110 -13.16 -3.65 -24.94
N LEU A 111 -12.22 -2.90 -25.51
CA LEU A 111 -10.87 -3.39 -25.77
C LEU A 111 -10.10 -3.64 -24.47
N ALA A 112 -10.21 -2.73 -23.49
CA ALA A 112 -9.57 -2.89 -22.18
C ALA A 112 -10.07 -4.15 -21.46
N ALA A 113 -11.38 -4.38 -21.42
CA ALA A 113 -11.98 -5.58 -20.83
C ALA A 113 -11.54 -6.87 -21.55
N PHE A 114 -11.43 -6.83 -22.88
CA PHE A 114 -10.93 -7.96 -23.67
C PHE A 114 -9.48 -8.29 -23.35
N ILE A 115 -8.58 -7.30 -23.37
CA ILE A 115 -7.16 -7.47 -23.05
C ILE A 115 -6.99 -7.99 -21.62
N PHE A 116 -7.72 -7.40 -20.66
CA PHE A 116 -7.73 -7.85 -19.27
C PHE A 116 -8.11 -9.34 -19.17
N GLY A 117 -9.24 -9.73 -19.78
CA GLY A 117 -9.71 -11.11 -19.71
C GLY A 117 -8.78 -12.11 -20.39
N VAL A 118 -8.16 -11.75 -21.52
CA VAL A 118 -7.16 -12.60 -22.19
C VAL A 118 -5.95 -12.84 -21.29
N ILE A 119 -5.40 -11.78 -20.70
CA ILE A 119 -4.21 -11.89 -19.83
C ILE A 119 -4.56 -12.66 -18.55
N GLU A 120 -5.68 -12.32 -17.90
CA GLU A 120 -6.12 -13.01 -16.68
C GLU A 120 -6.26 -14.51 -16.92
N ARG A 121 -6.95 -14.92 -18.00
CA ARG A 121 -7.14 -16.34 -18.35
C ARG A 121 -5.84 -17.04 -18.73
N ALA A 122 -4.93 -16.36 -19.43
CA ALA A 122 -3.63 -16.91 -19.78
C ALA A 122 -2.73 -17.13 -18.55
N LEU A 123 -2.92 -16.37 -17.47
CA LEU A 123 -2.14 -16.48 -16.23
C LEU A 123 -2.71 -17.51 -15.22
N ILE A 124 -3.91 -18.06 -15.47
CA ILE A 124 -4.52 -19.09 -14.60
C ILE A 124 -3.62 -20.32 -14.43
N PRO A 125 -3.05 -20.92 -15.50
CA PRO A 125 -2.21 -22.12 -15.37
C PRO A 125 -0.97 -21.92 -14.50
N PHE A 126 -0.51 -20.67 -14.37
CA PHE A 126 0.66 -20.30 -13.58
C PHE A 126 0.30 -19.83 -12.16
N GLY A 127 -0.99 -19.72 -11.83
CA GLY A 127 -1.47 -19.14 -10.57
C GLY A 127 -1.23 -17.63 -10.44
N LEU A 128 -0.61 -16.99 -11.42
CA LEU A 128 -0.23 -15.57 -11.39
C LEU A 128 -1.42 -14.61 -11.60
N HIS A 129 -2.58 -15.13 -12.01
CA HIS A 129 -3.79 -14.34 -12.20
C HIS A 129 -4.19 -13.58 -10.92
N HIS A 130 -3.95 -14.13 -9.73
CA HIS A 130 -4.19 -13.44 -8.44
C HIS A 130 -3.37 -12.16 -8.26
N ILE A 131 -2.12 -12.15 -8.76
CA ILE A 131 -1.27 -10.96 -8.72
C ILE A 131 -1.75 -9.96 -9.77
N PHE A 132 -2.18 -10.46 -10.93
CA PHE A 132 -2.60 -9.62 -12.05
C PHE A 132 -3.88 -8.84 -11.76
N TYR A 133 -4.96 -9.45 -11.27
CA TYR A 133 -6.23 -8.73 -11.09
C TYR A 133 -6.25 -7.84 -9.84
N ALA A 134 -5.38 -8.07 -8.85
CA ALA A 134 -5.43 -7.37 -7.56
C ALA A 134 -5.36 -5.83 -7.68
N PRO A 135 -4.42 -5.23 -8.43
CA PRO A 135 -4.40 -3.77 -8.62
C PRO A 135 -5.67 -3.26 -9.30
N PHE A 136 -6.26 -4.01 -10.23
CA PHE A 136 -7.47 -3.57 -10.92
C PHE A 136 -8.69 -3.52 -10.00
N TRP A 137 -8.72 -4.38 -8.98
CA TRP A 137 -9.89 -4.51 -8.09
C TRP A 137 -9.76 -3.65 -6.84
N PHE A 138 -8.54 -3.33 -6.43
CA PHE A 138 -8.27 -2.63 -5.17
C PHE A 138 -7.61 -1.26 -5.35
N GLU A 139 -7.03 -0.96 -6.51
CA GLU A 139 -6.28 0.29 -6.76
C GLU A 139 -6.78 1.09 -7.95
N PHE A 140 -7.30 0.41 -8.99
CA PHE A 140 -7.70 1.06 -10.23
C PHE A 140 -9.21 1.21 -10.35
N GLY A 141 -9.60 2.43 -10.70
CA GLY A 141 -10.97 2.77 -11.00
C GLY A 141 -11.66 3.42 -9.81
N GLU A 142 -12.19 4.60 -10.08
CA GLU A 142 -13.10 5.31 -9.21
C GLU A 142 -14.49 5.12 -9.81
N TYR A 143 -15.40 4.47 -9.07
CA TYR A 143 -16.76 4.23 -9.55
C TYR A 143 -17.77 4.87 -8.61
N VAL A 144 -18.66 5.68 -9.17
CA VAL A 144 -19.81 6.17 -8.41
C VAL A 144 -20.75 5.00 -8.16
N ASN A 145 -20.86 4.57 -6.90
CA ASN A 145 -21.83 3.55 -6.54
C ASN A 145 -23.26 4.12 -6.65
N LYS A 146 -24.26 3.25 -6.61
CA LYS A 146 -25.68 3.66 -6.72
C LYS A 146 -26.15 4.61 -5.61
N ALA A 147 -25.39 4.76 -4.53
CA ALA A 147 -25.68 5.69 -3.46
C ALA A 147 -25.10 7.10 -3.68
N GLY A 148 -24.28 7.30 -4.72
CA GLY A 148 -23.67 8.60 -5.06
C GLY A 148 -22.19 8.79 -4.68
N PRO A 149 -21.63 8.13 -3.65
CA PRO A 149 -20.21 8.17 -3.37
C PRO A 149 -19.37 7.49 -4.46
N VAL A 150 -18.23 8.10 -4.77
CA VAL A 150 -17.11 7.46 -5.47
C VAL A 150 -16.49 6.43 -4.53
N VAL A 151 -16.37 5.19 -5.00
CA VAL A 151 -15.70 4.07 -4.32
C VAL A 151 -14.66 3.43 -5.22
#